data_AF-A0A356T417-F1
#
_entry.id   AF-A0A356T417-F1
#
_cell.length_a   1.000
_cell.length_b   1.000
_cell.length_c   1.000
_cell.angle_alpha   90.00
_cell.angle_beta   90.00
_cell.angle_gamma   90.00
#
_symmetry.space_group_name_H-M   'P 1'
#
loop_
_entity.id
_entity.type
_entity.pdbx_description
1 polymer ?
#
loop_
_entity_poly.entity_id
_entity_poly.type
_entity_poly.pdbx_seq_one_letter_code
_entity_poly.pdbx_strand_id
1 'polypeptide(L)'
;ADLRAAADAGVVMVISLRTEAEGGLAEERAQTEALGMRFAHVPVAGADGVTADVAREVDALLAEADGPVILHCGSGNRAGAIMALRAFLNGETPDAAIALGRAAGLRGLEDTARALIDAL
;
A
#
# COMPACT_ATOMS: atom_id res chain seq x y z
N ALA A 1 9.33 -7.27 5.94
CA ALA A 1 8.55 -8.46 6.32
C ALA A 1 9.43 -9.68 6.11
N ASP A 2 9.18 -10.79 6.80
CA ASP A 2 9.81 -12.06 6.43
C ASP A 2 9.14 -12.57 5.15
N LEU A 3 9.82 -12.36 4.01
CA LEU A 3 9.27 -12.70 2.69
C LEU A 3 9.09 -14.22 2.52
N ARG A 4 9.93 -15.04 3.16
CA ARG A 4 9.80 -16.51 3.09
C ARG A 4 8.53 -16.94 3.81
N ALA A 5 8.32 -16.47 5.03
CA ALA A 5 7.11 -16.77 5.79
C ALA A 5 5.84 -16.27 5.06
N ALA A 6 5.91 -15.13 4.38
CA ALA A 6 4.83 -14.62 3.55
C ALA A 6 4.51 -15.55 2.37
N ALA A 7 5.54 -16.00 1.64
CA ALA A 7 5.38 -16.96 0.55
C ALA A 7 4.79 -18.29 1.04
N ASP A 8 5.29 -18.81 2.16
CA ASP A 8 4.78 -20.04 2.78
C ASP A 8 3.32 -19.90 3.25
N ALA A 9 2.88 -18.68 3.59
CA ALA A 9 1.49 -18.34 3.89
C ALA A 9 0.62 -18.08 2.64
N GLY A 10 1.16 -18.25 1.43
CA GLY A 10 0.44 -18.13 0.17
C GLY A 10 0.33 -16.70 -0.36
N VAL A 11 1.13 -15.75 0.13
CA VAL A 11 1.22 -14.42 -0.50
C VAL A 11 1.68 -14.56 -1.94
N VAL A 12 1.01 -13.85 -2.85
CA VAL A 12 1.28 -13.94 -4.30
C VAL A 12 1.94 -12.67 -4.84
N MET A 13 1.85 -11.56 -4.11
CA MET A 13 2.40 -10.27 -4.55
C MET A 13 2.87 -9.42 -3.36
N VAL A 14 3.96 -8.67 -3.57
CA VAL A 14 4.42 -7.59 -2.72
C VAL A 14 4.36 -6.28 -3.49
N ILE A 15 3.69 -5.27 -2.92
CA ILE A 15 3.61 -3.90 -3.42
C ILE A 15 4.39 -3.01 -2.45
N SER A 16 5.51 -2.46 -2.93
CA SER A 16 6.34 -1.54 -2.15
C SER A 16 5.98 -0.10 -2.50
N LEU A 17 5.62 0.70 -1.49
CA LEU A 17 5.38 2.14 -1.60
C LEU A 17 6.61 2.99 -1.26
N ARG A 18 7.76 2.33 -1.02
CA ARG A 18 9.01 3.02 -0.70
C ARG A 18 9.50 3.79 -1.91
N THR A 19 10.10 4.96 -1.69
CA THR A 19 10.79 5.68 -2.76
C THR A 19 12.16 5.06 -2.99
N GLU A 20 12.73 5.33 -4.16
CA GLU A 20 14.08 4.89 -4.55
C GLU A 20 15.14 5.42 -3.58
N ALA A 21 14.93 6.63 -3.05
CA ALA A 21 15.80 7.26 -2.06
C ALA A 21 15.88 6.47 -0.74
N GLU A 22 14.90 5.62 -0.43
CA GLU A 22 14.94 4.76 0.75
C GLU A 22 15.85 3.52 0.57
N GLY A 23 16.24 3.19 -0.66
CA GLY A 23 17.16 2.10 -0.98
C GLY A 23 16.61 0.67 -0.75
N GLY A 24 17.31 -0.34 -1.28
CA GLY A 24 16.97 -1.75 -1.06
C GLY A 24 15.87 -2.32 -1.96
N LEU A 25 15.25 -1.53 -2.85
CA LEU A 25 14.20 -1.99 -3.77
C LEU A 25 14.66 -3.12 -4.69
N ALA A 26 15.89 -3.04 -5.22
CA ALA A 26 16.42 -4.08 -6.12
C ALA A 26 16.58 -5.43 -5.40
N GLU A 27 17.04 -5.40 -4.15
CA GLU A 27 17.19 -6.59 -3.32
C GLU A 27 15.82 -7.15 -2.90
N GLU A 28 14.89 -6.29 -2.49
CA GLU A 28 13.52 -6.68 -2.13
C GLU A 28 12.79 -7.32 -3.31
N ARG A 29 12.91 -6.73 -4.50
CA ARG A 29 12.40 -7.31 -5.75
C ARG A 29 12.99 -8.71 -5.99
N ALA A 30 14.32 -8.82 -5.97
CA ALA A 30 15.00 -10.09 -6.25
C ALA A 30 14.59 -11.18 -5.25
N GLN A 31 14.49 -10.84 -3.96
CA GLN A 31 14.06 -11.79 -2.93
C GLN A 31 12.59 -12.20 -3.10
N THR A 32 11.70 -11.24 -3.40
CA THR A 32 10.28 -11.50 -3.64
C THR A 32 10.08 -12.44 -4.83
N GLU A 33 10.73 -12.13 -5.96
CA GLU A 33 10.63 -12.91 -7.19
C GLU A 33 11.27 -14.30 -7.03
N ALA A 34 12.38 -14.42 -6.30
CA ALA A 34 13.01 -15.72 -6.00
C ALA A 34 12.13 -16.65 -5.15
N LEU A 35 11.14 -16.10 -4.46
CA LEU A 35 10.15 -16.85 -3.68
C LEU A 35 8.88 -17.18 -4.48
N GLY A 36 8.84 -16.84 -5.77
CA GLY A 36 7.70 -17.09 -6.65
C GLY A 36 6.57 -16.06 -6.53
N MET A 37 6.79 -14.95 -5.82
CA MET A 37 5.83 -13.86 -5.69
C MET A 37 6.08 -12.78 -6.75
N ARG A 38 5.03 -12.07 -7.16
CA ARG A 38 5.15 -10.85 -7.99
C ARG A 38 5.64 -9.68 -7.14
N PHE A 39 6.46 -8.81 -7.71
CA PHE A 39 6.85 -7.54 -7.08
C PHE A 39 6.34 -6.36 -7.91
N ALA A 40 5.60 -5.46 -7.27
CA ALA A 40 5.17 -4.18 -7.83
C ALA A 40 5.72 -3.03 -6.98
N HIS A 41 6.01 -1.90 -7.63
CA HIS A 41 6.58 -0.72 -7.00
C HIS A 41 5.76 0.51 -7.40
N VAL A 42 5.19 1.18 -6.40
CA VAL A 42 4.34 2.36 -6.58
C VAL A 42 4.83 3.44 -5.59
N PRO A 43 5.83 4.26 -5.95
CA PRO A 43 6.52 5.11 -5.00
C PRO A 43 5.61 6.21 -4.42
N VAL A 44 5.57 6.32 -3.09
CA VAL A 44 4.82 7.37 -2.38
C VAL A 44 5.77 8.26 -1.58
N ALA A 45 6.00 9.47 -2.07
CA ALA A 45 6.87 10.46 -1.45
C ALA A 45 6.12 11.29 -0.40
N GLY A 46 6.26 10.91 0.88
CA GLY A 46 5.68 11.69 1.99
C GLY A 46 4.16 11.86 1.88
N ALA A 47 3.67 13.05 2.26
CA ALA A 47 2.27 13.42 2.13
C ALA A 47 1.88 13.73 0.68
N ASP A 48 2.77 14.36 -0.08
CA ASP A 48 2.51 14.79 -1.46
C ASP A 48 2.27 13.60 -2.42
N GLY A 49 2.86 12.44 -2.13
CA GLY A 49 2.61 11.21 -2.88
C GLY A 49 1.32 10.48 -2.52
N VAL A 50 0.59 10.92 -1.49
CA VAL A 50 -0.69 10.32 -1.10
C VAL A 50 -1.77 10.93 -1.98
N THR A 51 -2.18 10.23 -3.03
CA THR A 51 -3.14 10.74 -4.02
C THR A 51 -4.19 9.70 -4.39
N ALA A 52 -5.31 10.17 -4.96
CA ALA A 52 -6.35 9.28 -5.49
C ALA A 52 -5.83 8.39 -6.63
N ASP A 53 -4.91 8.89 -7.45
CA ASP A 53 -4.35 8.12 -8.56
C ASP A 53 -3.47 6.97 -8.08
N VAL A 54 -2.63 7.20 -7.06
CA VAL A 54 -1.88 6.12 -6.41
C VAL A 54 -2.85 5.10 -5.79
N ALA A 55 -3.94 5.56 -5.16
CA ALA A 55 -4.92 4.64 -4.59
C ALA A 55 -5.61 3.78 -5.66
N ARG A 56 -5.89 4.33 -6.84
CA ARG A 56 -6.43 3.58 -7.98
C ARG A 56 -5.41 2.62 -8.58
N GLU A 57 -4.15 3.01 -8.68
CA GLU A 57 -3.07 2.14 -9.15
C GLU A 57 -2.89 0.93 -8.21
N VAL A 58 -2.89 1.17 -6.90
CA VAL A 58 -2.86 0.08 -5.91
C VAL A 58 -4.12 -0.78 -5.98
N ASP A 59 -5.30 -0.20 -6.17
CA ASP A 59 -6.54 -0.96 -6.34
C ASP A 59 -6.48 -1.90 -7.56
N ALA A 60 -5.98 -1.41 -8.70
CA ALA A 60 -5.81 -2.22 -9.91
C ALA A 60 -4.84 -3.39 -9.69
N LEU A 61 -3.70 -3.16 -9.03
CA LEU A 61 -2.74 -4.21 -8.69
C LEU A 61 -3.34 -5.26 -7.74
N LEU A 62 -4.16 -4.83 -6.78
CA LEU A 62 -4.88 -5.74 -5.88
C LEU A 62 -5.94 -6.56 -6.63
N ALA A 63 -6.61 -5.98 -7.62
CA ALA A 63 -7.61 -6.66 -8.44
C ALA A 63 -7.00 -7.72 -9.39
N GLU A 64 -5.73 -7.56 -9.79
CA GLU A 64 -4.99 -8.55 -10.58
C GLU A 64 -4.48 -9.76 -9.77
N ALA A 65 -4.51 -9.67 -8.43
CA ALA A 65 -3.92 -10.70 -7.58
C ALA A 65 -4.93 -11.79 -7.23
N ASP A 66 -4.64 -13.03 -7.65
CA ASP A 66 -5.45 -14.22 -7.30
C ASP A 66 -5.19 -14.75 -5.88
N GLY A 67 -4.67 -13.91 -4.97
CA GLY A 67 -4.28 -14.33 -3.63
C GLY A 67 -3.84 -13.17 -2.72
N PRO A 68 -3.41 -13.47 -1.48
CA PRO A 68 -2.99 -12.47 -0.52
C PRO A 68 -1.84 -11.59 -1.03
N VAL A 69 -1.92 -10.29 -0.78
CA VAL A 69 -0.92 -9.29 -1.17
C VAL A 69 -0.37 -8.58 0.05
N ILE A 70 0.94 -8.32 0.06
CA ILE A 70 1.57 -7.44 1.03
C ILE A 70 1.72 -6.05 0.41
N LEU A 71 0.99 -5.06 0.93
CA LEU A 71 1.23 -3.64 0.67
C LEU A 71 2.04 -3.05 1.83
N HIS A 72 3.19 -2.45 1.55
CA HIS A 72 4.00 -1.85 2.62
C HIS A 72 4.73 -0.57 2.18
N CYS A 73 5.23 0.16 3.17
CA CYS A 73 6.18 1.26 2.99
C CYS A 73 7.28 1.12 4.06
N GLY A 74 7.99 2.21 4.40
CA GLY A 74 8.95 2.19 5.52
C GLY A 74 8.34 1.94 6.91
N SER A 75 7.20 2.57 7.25
CA SER A 75 6.60 2.53 8.60
C SER A 75 5.15 2.04 8.69
N GLY A 76 4.54 1.66 7.56
CA GLY A 76 3.10 1.39 7.41
C GLY A 76 2.24 2.63 7.20
N ASN A 77 2.73 3.83 7.52
CA ASN A 77 1.92 5.06 7.49
C ASN A 77 1.36 5.40 6.09
N ARG A 78 2.18 5.28 5.04
CA ARG A 78 1.76 5.53 3.64
C ARG A 78 0.81 4.45 3.14
N ALA A 79 1.08 3.19 3.48
CA ALA A 79 0.19 2.08 3.14
C ALA A 79 -1.20 2.29 3.75
N GLY A 80 -1.29 2.66 5.03
CA GLY A 80 -2.56 3.00 5.67
C GLY A 80 -3.29 4.17 5.02
N ALA A 81 -2.58 5.23 4.63
CA ALA A 81 -3.18 6.39 3.95
C ALA A 81 -3.78 6.00 2.58
N ILE A 82 -3.02 5.22 1.80
CA ILE A 82 -3.49 4.71 0.50
C ILE A 82 -4.67 3.76 0.67
N MET A 83 -4.66 2.90 1.69
CA MET A 83 -5.79 2.00 1.98
C MET A 83 -7.05 2.76 2.38
N ALA A 84 -6.93 3.87 3.12
CA ALA A 84 -8.07 4.74 3.44
C ALA A 84 -8.66 5.36 2.16
N LEU A 85 -7.82 5.98 1.32
CA LEU A 85 -8.26 6.57 0.05
C LEU A 85 -8.93 5.54 -0.85
N ARG A 86 -8.33 4.35 -0.98
CA ARG A 86 -8.89 3.24 -1.74
C ARG A 86 -10.27 2.83 -1.21
N ALA A 87 -10.43 2.70 0.10
CA ALA A 87 -11.70 2.33 0.70
C ALA A 87 -12.79 3.35 0.36
N PHE A 88 -12.49 4.64 0.49
CA PHE A 88 -13.43 5.72 0.12
C PHE A 88 -13.78 5.68 -1.37
N LEU A 89 -12.79 5.56 -2.26
CA LEU A 89 -13.00 5.45 -3.71
C LEU A 89 -13.84 4.23 -4.10
N ASN A 90 -13.83 3.19 -3.28
CA ASN A 90 -14.63 1.97 -3.46
C ASN A 90 -15.99 2.03 -2.73
N GLY A 91 -16.41 3.21 -2.27
CA GLY A 91 -17.77 3.47 -1.78
C GLY A 91 -17.94 3.44 -0.26
N GLU A 92 -16.87 3.29 0.51
CA GLU A 92 -16.95 3.41 1.97
C GLU A 92 -17.22 4.86 2.40
N THR A 93 -17.84 5.03 3.56
CA THR A 93 -17.99 6.36 4.17
C THR A 93 -16.62 6.94 4.57
N PRO A 94 -16.46 8.27 4.66
CA PRO A 94 -15.20 8.88 5.10
C PRO A 94 -14.67 8.31 6.42
N ASP A 95 -15.53 8.11 7.41
CA ASP A 95 -15.13 7.59 8.72
C ASP A 95 -14.73 6.12 8.65
N ALA A 96 -15.45 5.29 7.87
CA ALA A 96 -15.09 3.90 7.66
C ALA A 96 -13.77 3.75 6.90
N ALA A 97 -13.54 4.58 5.89
CA ALA A 97 -12.30 4.65 5.13
C ALA A 97 -11.10 5.00 6.04
N ILE A 98 -11.22 6.02 6.87
CA ILE A 98 -10.18 6.38 7.84
C ILE A 98 -9.95 5.26 8.87
N ALA A 99 -11.02 4.63 9.37
CA ALA A 99 -10.90 3.51 10.30
C ALA A 99 -10.14 2.32 9.67
N LEU A 100 -10.42 2.00 8.41
CA LEU A 100 -9.68 0.98 7.66
C LEU A 100 -8.21 1.38 7.50
N GLY A 101 -7.93 2.63 7.14
CA GLY A 101 -6.56 3.14 7.06
C GLY A 101 -5.79 2.97 8.36
N ARG A 102 -6.41 3.30 9.50
CA ARG A 102 -5.81 3.11 10.84
C ARG A 102 -5.50 1.65 11.12
N ALA A 103 -6.42 0.75 10.82
CA ALA A 103 -6.20 -0.70 10.94
C ALA A 103 -5.04 -1.18 10.05
N ALA A 104 -4.83 -0.53 8.89
CA ALA A 104 -3.74 -0.78 7.97
C ALA A 104 -2.42 -0.03 8.29
N GLY A 105 -2.35 0.72 9.39
CA GLY A 105 -1.12 1.37 9.87
C GLY A 105 -1.02 2.88 9.63
N LEU A 106 -2.12 3.55 9.26
CA LEU A 106 -2.22 5.01 9.18
C LEU A 106 -1.97 5.63 10.57
N ARG A 107 -1.08 6.61 10.62
CA ARG A 107 -0.70 7.38 11.81
C ARG A 107 -0.66 8.87 11.45
N GLY A 108 0.53 9.45 11.30
CA GLY A 108 0.70 10.89 11.07
C GLY A 108 0.24 11.42 9.70
N LEU A 109 -0.28 10.58 8.81
CA LEU A 109 -0.87 10.99 7.52
C LEU A 109 -2.41 11.04 7.55
N GLU A 110 -3.04 10.87 8.72
CA GLU A 110 -4.49 10.82 8.79
C GLU A 110 -5.16 12.12 8.34
N ASP A 111 -4.66 13.28 8.78
CA ASP A 111 -5.20 14.57 8.37
C ASP A 111 -5.08 14.77 6.85
N THR A 112 -3.98 14.32 6.26
CA THR A 112 -3.80 14.32 4.80
C THR A 112 -4.83 13.44 4.11
N ALA A 113 -5.02 12.21 4.60
CA ALA A 113 -6.00 11.28 4.02
C ALA A 113 -7.43 11.82 4.14
N ARG A 114 -7.80 12.40 5.29
CA ARG A 114 -9.11 13.00 5.52
C ARG A 114 -9.35 14.21 4.62
N ALA A 115 -8.39 15.12 4.53
CA ALA A 115 -8.50 16.30 3.66
C ALA A 115 -8.70 15.91 2.19
N LEU A 116 -8.04 14.85 1.72
CA LEU A 116 -8.23 14.34 0.36
C LEU A 116 -9.60 13.67 0.17
N ILE A 117 -10.04 12.86 1.14
CA ILE A 117 -11.37 12.23 1.12
C ILE A 117 -12.48 13.28 1.07
N ASP A 118 -12.39 14.33 1.89
CA ASP A 118 -13.38 15.41 1.93
C ASP A 118 -13.41 16.26 0.64
N ALA A 119 -12.34 16.20 -0.17
CA ALA A 119 -12.21 16.91 -1.44
C ALA A 119 -12.63 16.11 -2.68
N LEU A 120 -12.94 14.82 -2.52
CA LEU A 120 -13.33 13.87 -3.59
C LEU A 120 -14.85 13.65 -3.60
#